data_AF-A0A6C2UAV5-F1
#
_entry.id   AF-A0A6C2UAV5-F1
#
_cell.length_a   1.000
_cell.length_b   1.000
_cell.length_c   1.000
_cell.angle_alpha   90.00
_cell.angle_beta   90.00
_cell.angle_gamma   90.00
#
_symmetry.space_group_name_H-M   'P 1'
#
loop_
_entity.id
_entity.type
_entity.pdbx_description
1 polymer ?
#
loop_
_entity_poly.entity_id
_entity_poly.type
_entity_poly.pdbx_seq_one_letter_code
_entity_poly.pdbx_strand_id
1 'polypeptide(L)'
;MHRWIVFSLLLCDLAWASPVEAPSKNWQDLREKNLRMGFTEERVGRAIAACRSAGLKVAEAEDLFCPVYAAHDEELPSDCIFLKIEEGLAKHVAWKEVHGAADRRLACMRQADQLIMAARNHRGGQHAHLVMHTCMALESGLPADALEQTFSRPGRFRYGRLIHVVEAGEALKLAGFANPQIVHIMNDCLDRDLSGAEVFRVVDLLQAGLREGKDFETIHATLWASADK
;
A
#
# COMPACT_ATOMS: atom_id res chain seq x y z
N MET A 1 -10.94 -38.50 -27.17
CA MET A 1 -12.31 -38.24 -26.66
C MET A 1 -12.43 -38.87 -25.29
N HIS A 2 -12.43 -38.11 -24.20
CA HIS A 2 -13.04 -38.46 -22.90
C HIS A 2 -13.13 -37.14 -22.11
N ARG A 3 -14.36 -36.68 -21.89
CA ARG A 3 -14.74 -35.46 -21.17
C ARG A 3 -14.74 -35.76 -19.67
N TRP A 4 -14.11 -34.93 -18.85
CA TRP A 4 -14.35 -34.88 -17.41
C TRP A 4 -14.56 -33.43 -16.95
N ILE A 5 -15.85 -33.13 -16.81
CA ILE A 5 -16.55 -32.36 -15.78
C ILE A 5 -15.71 -31.35 -14.98
N VAL A 6 -15.95 -30.07 -15.28
CA VAL A 6 -15.61 -28.90 -14.46
C VAL A 6 -16.56 -28.85 -13.27
N PHE A 7 -16.05 -29.02 -12.06
CA PHE A 7 -16.77 -28.68 -10.84
C PHE A 7 -16.50 -27.21 -10.50
N SER A 8 -17.45 -26.35 -10.87
CA SER A 8 -17.52 -24.97 -10.38
C SER A 8 -17.93 -24.99 -8.90
N LEU A 9 -16.96 -24.80 -8.01
CA LEU A 9 -17.24 -24.41 -6.62
C LEU A 9 -17.37 -22.88 -6.59
N LEU A 10 -18.60 -22.41 -6.79
CA LEU A 10 -19.06 -21.11 -6.31
C LEU A 10 -19.10 -21.18 -4.78
N LEU A 11 -18.02 -20.77 -4.12
CA LEU A 11 -18.04 -20.47 -2.69
C LEU A 11 -18.61 -19.06 -2.55
N CYS A 12 -19.74 -18.98 -1.86
CA CYS A 12 -20.43 -17.76 -1.53
C CYS A 12 -19.54 -16.86 -0.66
N ASP A 13 -19.18 -15.70 -1.17
CA ASP A 13 -18.70 -14.55 -0.40
C ASP A 13 -19.85 -14.01 0.47
N LEU A 14 -20.09 -14.65 1.61
CA LEU A 14 -20.78 -14.00 2.72
C LEU A 14 -19.72 -13.35 3.58
N ALA A 15 -19.28 -12.16 3.15
CA ALA A 15 -18.60 -11.23 4.03
C ALA A 15 -19.49 -11.03 5.27
N TRP A 16 -19.01 -11.48 6.42
CA TRP A 16 -19.56 -11.10 7.72
C TRP A 16 -19.40 -9.58 7.84
N ALA A 17 -20.42 -8.83 7.44
CA ALA A 17 -20.53 -7.44 7.84
C ALA A 17 -20.66 -7.44 9.37
N SER A 18 -19.62 -6.94 10.05
CA SER A 18 -19.75 -6.53 11.44
C SER A 18 -21.03 -5.70 11.61
N PRO A 19 -21.74 -5.81 12.74
CA PRO A 19 -22.95 -5.04 12.97
C PRO A 19 -22.64 -3.57 12.73
N VAL A 20 -23.27 -2.99 11.70
CA VAL A 20 -23.07 -1.60 11.29
C VAL A 20 -23.32 -0.72 12.52
N GLU A 21 -22.26 -0.15 13.09
CA GLU A 21 -22.41 0.76 14.22
C GLU A 21 -23.35 1.89 13.81
N ALA A 22 -24.26 2.25 14.72
CA ALA A 22 -25.19 3.35 14.46
C ALA A 22 -24.43 4.64 14.14
N PRO A 23 -24.96 5.47 13.22
CA PRO A 23 -24.32 6.74 12.88
C PRO A 23 -24.22 7.65 14.10
N SER A 24 -23.10 8.36 14.17
CA SER A 24 -22.76 9.32 15.22
C SER A 24 -23.76 10.48 15.22
N LYS A 25 -24.39 10.76 16.37
CA LYS A 25 -25.42 11.82 16.45
C LYS A 25 -24.79 13.19 16.68
N ASN A 26 -23.59 13.22 17.26
CA ASN A 26 -22.86 14.42 17.58
C ASN A 26 -21.34 14.20 17.44
N TRP A 27 -20.55 15.27 17.60
CA TRP A 27 -19.09 15.21 17.48
C TRP A 27 -18.38 14.41 18.58
N GLN A 28 -18.97 14.33 19.78
CA GLN A 28 -18.42 13.54 20.87
C GLN A 28 -18.58 12.05 20.59
N ASP A 29 -19.73 11.63 20.06
CA ASP A 29 -19.93 10.24 19.60
C ASP A 29 -18.90 9.86 18.53
N LEU A 30 -18.68 10.74 17.54
CA LEU A 30 -17.69 10.53 16.48
C LEU A 30 -16.26 10.47 17.03
N ARG A 31 -15.95 11.29 18.04
CA ARG A 31 -14.67 11.24 18.76
C ARG A 31 -14.49 9.89 19.43
N GLU A 32 -15.44 9.47 20.25
CA GLU A 32 -15.38 8.21 20.99
C GLU A 32 -15.27 7.00 20.06
N LYS A 33 -15.96 7.02 18.92
CA LYS A 33 -15.84 5.99 17.87
C LYS A 33 -14.41 5.85 17.37
N ASN A 34 -13.76 6.95 17.00
CA ASN A 34 -12.36 6.91 16.54
C ASN A 34 -11.38 6.53 17.68
N LEU A 35 -11.63 6.93 18.93
CA LEU A 35 -10.79 6.51 20.06
C LEU A 35 -10.86 5.00 20.31
N ARG A 36 -12.04 4.39 20.16
CA ARG A 36 -12.23 2.92 20.31
C ARG A 36 -11.42 2.11 19.29
N MET A 37 -11.04 2.70 18.16
CA MET A 37 -10.17 2.08 17.16
C MET A 37 -8.68 2.12 17.53
N GLY A 38 -8.32 2.74 18.66
CA GLY A 38 -6.95 2.85 19.14
C GLY A 38 -6.21 4.13 18.73
N PHE A 39 -6.87 5.09 18.06
CA PHE A 39 -6.26 6.39 17.79
C PHE A 39 -6.14 7.24 19.06
N THR A 40 -5.08 8.06 19.13
CA THR A 40 -4.83 8.93 20.30
C THR A 40 -5.83 10.09 20.39
N GLU A 41 -6.10 10.56 21.61
CA GLU A 41 -6.97 11.72 21.86
C GLU A 41 -6.56 12.98 21.08
N GLU A 42 -5.27 13.26 21.05
CA GLU A 42 -4.72 14.44 20.38
C GLU A 42 -4.97 14.39 18.88
N ARG A 43 -4.69 13.24 18.24
CA ARG A 43 -4.89 13.01 16.81
C ARG A 43 -6.35 13.13 16.41
N VAL A 44 -7.24 12.42 17.11
CA VAL A 44 -8.69 12.48 16.85
C VAL A 44 -9.23 13.89 17.08
N GLY A 45 -8.79 14.56 18.15
CA GLY A 45 -9.16 15.94 18.44
C GLY A 45 -8.79 16.91 17.31
N ARG A 46 -7.57 16.81 16.78
CA ARG A 46 -7.12 17.62 15.64
C ARG A 46 -7.94 17.34 14.38
N ALA A 47 -8.17 16.08 14.04
CA ALA A 47 -8.93 15.72 12.85
C ALA A 47 -10.38 16.25 12.92
N ILE A 48 -11.05 16.10 14.07
CA ILE A 48 -12.40 16.64 14.29
C ILE A 48 -12.41 18.18 14.22
N ALA A 49 -11.42 18.84 14.80
CA ALA A 49 -11.29 20.29 14.71
C ALA A 49 -11.10 20.76 13.26
N ALA A 50 -10.33 20.02 12.47
CA ALA A 50 -10.15 20.29 11.04
C ALA A 50 -11.46 20.10 10.25
N CYS A 51 -12.21 19.02 10.49
CA CYS A 51 -13.54 18.83 9.87
C CYS A 51 -14.49 19.99 10.19
N ARG A 52 -14.55 20.42 11.45
CA ARG A 52 -15.35 21.59 11.87
C ARG A 52 -14.92 22.87 11.17
N SER A 53 -13.62 23.10 11.07
CA SER A 53 -13.06 24.29 10.41
C SER A 53 -13.35 24.31 8.91
N ALA A 54 -13.43 23.13 8.29
CA ALA A 54 -13.86 22.95 6.90
C ALA A 54 -15.39 23.01 6.72
N GLY A 55 -16.16 23.24 7.79
CA GLY A 55 -17.61 23.42 7.74
C GLY A 55 -18.42 22.12 7.59
N LEU A 56 -17.82 20.96 7.83
CA LEU A 56 -18.51 19.67 7.72
C LEU A 56 -19.52 19.49 8.85
N LYS A 57 -20.64 18.85 8.53
CA LYS A 57 -21.57 18.28 9.51
C LYS A 57 -21.02 16.96 10.05
N VAL A 58 -21.55 16.50 11.18
CA VAL A 58 -21.16 15.23 11.82
C VAL A 58 -21.28 14.05 10.85
N ALA A 59 -22.39 13.96 10.11
CA ALA A 59 -22.60 12.88 9.14
C ALA A 59 -21.59 12.91 7.97
N GLU A 60 -21.19 14.09 7.51
CA GLU A 60 -20.18 14.23 6.44
C GLU A 60 -18.77 13.91 6.95
N ALA A 61 -18.47 14.28 8.20
CA ALA A 61 -17.23 13.91 8.84
C ALA A 61 -17.17 12.40 9.12
N GLU A 62 -18.28 11.78 9.53
CA GLU A 62 -18.35 10.33 9.70
C GLU A 62 -18.17 9.60 8.35
N ASP A 63 -18.81 10.09 7.29
CA ASP A 63 -18.61 9.59 5.92
C ASP A 63 -17.13 9.68 5.52
N LEU A 64 -16.48 10.81 5.77
CA LEU A 64 -15.03 10.99 5.55
C LEU A 64 -14.17 9.92 6.24
N PHE A 65 -14.56 9.44 7.42
CA PHE A 65 -13.83 8.40 8.15
C PHE A 65 -14.26 6.96 7.79
N CYS A 66 -15.31 6.75 6.99
CA CYS A 66 -15.76 5.40 6.59
C CYS A 66 -14.63 4.51 6.03
N PRO A 67 -13.72 5.00 5.18
CA PRO A 67 -12.61 4.17 4.69
C PRO A 67 -11.65 3.70 5.79
N VAL A 68 -11.49 4.50 6.85
CA VAL A 68 -10.69 4.12 8.04
C VAL A 68 -11.38 3.00 8.82
N TYR A 69 -12.70 3.09 8.99
CA TYR A 69 -13.50 2.08 9.67
C TYR A 69 -13.43 0.75 8.93
N ALA A 70 -13.66 0.77 7.61
CA ALA A 70 -13.57 -0.41 6.77
C ALA A 70 -12.18 -1.06 6.83
N ALA A 71 -11.10 -0.26 6.80
CA ALA A 71 -9.75 -0.80 6.94
C ALA A 71 -9.53 -1.47 8.31
N HIS A 72 -10.01 -0.86 9.39
CA HIS A 72 -9.87 -1.43 10.73
C HIS A 72 -10.63 -2.76 10.87
N ASP A 73 -11.88 -2.81 10.37
CA ASP A 73 -12.72 -4.01 10.40
C ASP A 73 -12.11 -5.16 9.57
N GLU A 74 -11.36 -4.84 8.52
CA GLU A 74 -10.63 -5.81 7.69
C GLU A 74 -9.23 -6.16 8.22
N GLU A 75 -8.86 -5.62 9.39
CA GLU A 75 -7.53 -5.70 10.00
C GLU A 75 -6.40 -5.19 9.08
N LEU A 76 -6.71 -4.23 8.22
CA LEU A 76 -5.76 -3.51 7.37
C LEU A 76 -5.15 -2.31 8.11
N PRO A 77 -4.01 -1.76 7.64
CA PRO A 77 -3.34 -0.61 8.27
C PRO A 77 -4.16 0.70 8.20
N SER A 78 -5.17 0.83 9.06
CA SER A 78 -6.10 1.96 9.09
C SER A 78 -5.43 3.32 9.36
N ASP A 79 -4.33 3.33 10.11
CA ASP A 79 -3.51 4.52 10.41
C ASP A 79 -3.09 5.31 9.16
N CYS A 80 -2.80 4.60 8.08
CA CYS A 80 -2.30 5.19 6.83
C CYS A 80 -3.40 5.86 6.01
N ILE A 81 -4.65 5.39 6.14
CA ILE A 81 -5.82 6.05 5.55
C ILE A 81 -6.18 7.27 6.40
N PHE A 82 -6.13 7.15 7.72
CA PHE A 82 -6.37 8.27 8.63
C PHE A 82 -5.38 9.42 8.35
N LEU A 83 -4.09 9.10 8.17
CA LEU A 83 -3.07 10.09 7.81
C LEU A 83 -3.39 10.78 6.47
N LYS A 84 -3.86 10.05 5.47
CA LYS A 84 -4.28 10.61 4.17
C LYS A 84 -5.39 11.66 4.34
N ILE A 85 -6.35 11.38 5.23
CA ILE A 85 -7.43 12.31 5.57
C ILE A 85 -6.88 13.55 6.27
N GLU A 86 -6.02 13.37 7.28
CA GLU A 86 -5.37 14.46 8.00
C GLU A 86 -4.61 15.39 7.05
N GLU A 87 -3.80 14.82 6.15
CA GLU A 87 -3.05 15.58 5.16
C GLU A 87 -3.96 16.35 4.20
N GLY A 88 -5.04 15.74 3.73
CA GLY A 88 -6.01 16.37 2.84
C GLY A 88 -6.70 17.56 3.50
N LEU A 89 -7.16 17.38 4.74
CA LEU A 89 -7.78 18.44 5.53
C LEU A 89 -6.79 19.58 5.83
N ALA A 90 -5.55 19.25 6.20
CA ALA A 90 -4.50 20.24 6.46
C ALA A 90 -4.11 21.05 5.22
N LYS A 91 -4.21 20.46 4.03
CA LYS A 91 -3.99 21.13 2.74
C LYS A 91 -5.24 21.86 2.22
N HIS A 92 -6.31 21.91 3.00
CA HIS A 92 -7.59 22.51 2.62
C HIS A 92 -8.19 21.94 1.31
N VAL A 93 -7.90 20.66 1.02
CA VAL A 93 -8.51 19.94 -0.10
C VAL A 93 -10.00 19.74 0.19
N ALA A 94 -10.85 19.85 -0.83
CA ALA A 94 -12.28 19.64 -0.67
C ALA A 94 -12.56 18.25 -0.09
N TRP A 95 -13.40 18.15 0.94
CA TRP A 95 -13.55 16.91 1.71
C TRP A 95 -13.97 15.70 0.86
N LYS A 96 -14.76 15.92 -0.20
CA LYS A 96 -15.15 14.85 -1.15
C LYS A 96 -13.95 14.30 -1.94
N GLU A 97 -12.98 15.15 -2.27
CA GLU A 97 -11.75 14.72 -2.92
C GLU A 97 -10.85 13.96 -1.93
N VAL A 98 -10.81 14.40 -0.66
CA VAL A 98 -10.13 13.67 0.43
C VAL A 98 -10.76 12.30 0.65
N HIS A 99 -12.09 12.22 0.73
CA HIS A 99 -12.82 10.95 0.82
C HIS A 99 -12.48 10.03 -0.36
N GLY A 100 -12.59 10.53 -1.60
CA GLY A 100 -12.24 9.74 -2.78
C GLY A 100 -10.77 9.30 -2.81
N ALA A 101 -9.84 10.07 -2.24
CA ALA A 101 -8.45 9.65 -2.08
C ALA A 101 -8.28 8.58 -0.99
N ALA A 102 -9.03 8.67 0.11
CA ALA A 102 -9.07 7.65 1.16
C ALA A 102 -9.68 6.32 0.66
N ASP A 103 -10.74 6.38 -0.17
CA ASP A 103 -11.32 5.20 -0.83
C ASP A 103 -10.31 4.49 -1.74
N ARG A 104 -9.59 5.26 -2.58
CA ARG A 104 -8.54 4.71 -3.45
C ARG A 104 -7.44 4.05 -2.62
N ARG A 105 -7.04 4.64 -1.50
CA ARG A 105 -6.06 4.06 -0.56
C ARG A 105 -6.55 2.75 0.02
N LEU A 106 -7.80 2.69 0.48
CA LEU A 106 -8.41 1.46 0.97
C LEU A 106 -8.43 0.37 -0.10
N ALA A 107 -8.83 0.70 -1.33
CA ALA A 107 -8.83 -0.24 -2.44
C ALA A 107 -7.41 -0.77 -2.74
N CYS A 108 -6.40 0.10 -2.75
CA CYS A 108 -5.01 -0.30 -2.93
C CYS A 108 -4.49 -1.18 -1.77
N MET A 109 -4.93 -0.92 -0.52
CA MET A 109 -4.58 -1.77 0.62
C MET A 109 -5.17 -3.17 0.51
N ARG A 110 -6.46 -3.28 0.13
CA ARG A 110 -7.10 -4.57 -0.11
C ARG A 110 -6.38 -5.35 -1.21
N GLN A 111 -6.04 -4.69 -2.31
CA GLN A 111 -5.28 -5.32 -3.39
C GLN A 111 -3.88 -5.75 -2.95
N ALA A 112 -3.17 -4.91 -2.19
CA ALA A 112 -1.87 -5.25 -1.61
C ALA A 112 -1.95 -6.47 -0.68
N ASP A 113 -2.93 -6.52 0.23
CA ASP A 113 -3.16 -7.66 1.13
C ASP A 113 -3.40 -8.94 0.33
N GLN A 114 -4.27 -8.88 -0.69
CA GLN A 114 -4.56 -10.02 -1.57
C GLN A 114 -3.30 -10.54 -2.28
N LEU A 115 -2.49 -9.64 -2.86
CA LEU A 115 -1.24 -10.01 -3.54
C LEU A 115 -0.26 -10.70 -2.58
N ILE A 116 -0.09 -10.15 -1.38
CA ILE A 116 0.82 -10.71 -0.38
C ILE A 116 0.31 -12.07 0.11
N MET A 117 -0.98 -12.19 0.41
CA MET A 117 -1.60 -13.41 0.92
C MET A 117 -1.66 -14.52 -0.15
N ALA A 118 -1.79 -14.17 -1.44
CA ALA A 118 -1.68 -15.15 -2.52
C ALA A 118 -0.29 -15.82 -2.56
N ALA A 119 0.76 -15.07 -2.22
CA ALA A 119 2.12 -15.60 -2.12
C ALA A 119 2.45 -16.18 -0.73
N ARG A 120 1.60 -15.95 0.28
CA ARG A 120 1.91 -16.23 1.70
C ARG A 120 0.72 -16.75 2.49
N ASN A 121 0.91 -17.88 3.15
CA ASN A 121 -0.18 -18.58 3.85
C ASN A 121 -0.55 -17.97 5.23
N HIS A 122 0.07 -16.88 5.68
CA HIS A 122 -0.26 -16.23 6.96
C HIS A 122 0.25 -14.78 7.06
N ARG A 123 -0.45 -13.96 7.85
CA ARG A 123 -0.04 -12.61 8.25
C ARG A 123 1.05 -12.69 9.32
N GLY A 124 2.32 -12.48 8.94
CA GLY A 124 3.44 -12.45 9.88
C GLY A 124 3.61 -11.10 10.57
N GLY A 125 4.56 -10.98 11.51
CA GLY A 125 4.72 -9.75 12.33
C GLY A 125 5.11 -8.47 11.59
N GLN A 126 5.41 -8.53 10.29
CA GLN A 126 5.72 -7.37 9.43
C GLN A 126 4.74 -7.28 8.24
N HIS A 127 3.64 -8.03 8.28
CA HIS A 127 2.65 -8.09 7.21
C HIS A 127 2.01 -6.73 6.95
N ALA A 128 1.54 -6.05 8.02
CA ALA A 128 0.94 -4.72 7.92
C ALA A 128 1.87 -3.69 7.25
N HIS A 129 3.17 -3.73 7.56
CA HIS A 129 4.15 -2.85 6.92
C HIS A 129 4.31 -3.19 5.43
N LEU A 130 4.43 -4.47 5.07
CA LEU A 130 4.51 -4.86 3.67
C LEU A 130 3.24 -4.46 2.89
N VAL A 131 2.06 -4.62 3.47
CA VAL A 131 0.79 -4.14 2.88
C VAL A 131 0.84 -2.64 2.62
N MET A 132 1.32 -1.86 3.59
CA MET A 132 1.45 -0.40 3.44
C MET A 132 2.37 -0.02 2.28
N HIS A 133 3.59 -0.57 2.22
CA HIS A 133 4.54 -0.24 1.14
C HIS A 133 4.06 -0.73 -0.23
N THR A 134 3.42 -1.90 -0.28
CA THR A 134 2.84 -2.44 -1.53
C THR A 134 1.67 -1.58 -2.01
N CYS A 135 0.83 -1.11 -1.08
CA CYS A 135 -0.24 -0.16 -1.37
C CYS A 135 0.30 1.16 -1.95
N MET A 136 1.36 1.71 -1.35
CA MET A 136 2.02 2.93 -1.87
C MET A 136 2.57 2.71 -3.29
N ALA A 137 3.24 1.58 -3.54
CA ALA A 137 3.73 1.24 -4.87
C ALA A 137 2.60 1.14 -5.92
N LEU A 138 1.48 0.50 -5.57
CA LEU A 138 0.27 0.43 -6.42
C LEU A 138 -0.29 1.83 -6.70
N GLU A 139 -0.41 2.69 -5.68
CA GLU A 139 -0.88 4.07 -5.84
C GLU A 139 0.04 4.92 -6.74
N SER A 140 1.34 4.69 -6.65
CA SER A 140 2.37 5.32 -7.49
C SER A 140 2.38 4.77 -8.94
N GLY A 141 1.51 3.82 -9.25
CA GLY A 141 1.30 3.27 -10.59
C GLY A 141 2.18 2.08 -10.94
N LEU A 142 2.89 1.49 -9.97
CA LEU A 142 3.52 0.19 -10.18
C LEU A 142 2.41 -0.85 -10.35
N PRO A 143 2.37 -1.59 -11.46
CA PRO A 143 1.24 -2.45 -11.73
C PRO A 143 1.27 -3.72 -10.86
N ALA A 144 0.09 -4.25 -10.57
CA ALA A 144 -0.05 -5.42 -9.70
C ALA A 144 0.65 -6.68 -10.24
N ASP A 145 0.72 -6.85 -11.57
CA ASP A 145 1.42 -7.96 -12.23
C ASP A 145 2.94 -7.93 -12.00
N ALA A 146 3.54 -6.74 -11.89
CA ALA A 146 4.94 -6.60 -11.53
C ALA A 146 5.20 -7.06 -10.08
N LEU A 147 4.34 -6.65 -9.15
CA LEU A 147 4.41 -7.05 -7.75
C LEU A 147 4.13 -8.54 -7.55
N GLU A 148 3.13 -9.08 -8.26
CA GLU A 148 2.81 -10.51 -8.27
C GLU A 148 4.03 -11.32 -8.72
N GLN A 149 4.66 -10.96 -9.83
CA GLN A 149 5.88 -11.62 -10.31
C GLN A 149 7.00 -11.62 -9.25
N THR A 150 7.20 -10.51 -8.54
CA THR A 150 8.19 -10.42 -7.46
C THR A 150 7.81 -11.31 -6.27
N PHE A 151 6.54 -11.31 -5.84
CA PHE A 151 6.10 -12.11 -4.68
C PHE A 151 6.01 -13.61 -4.97
N SER A 152 5.68 -13.99 -6.19
CA SER A 152 5.65 -15.39 -6.63
C SER A 152 7.03 -16.01 -6.85
N ARG A 153 8.12 -15.22 -6.73
CA ARG A 153 9.46 -15.76 -6.90
C ARG A 153 9.74 -16.87 -5.88
N PRO A 154 10.33 -18.00 -6.32
CA PRO A 154 10.75 -19.06 -5.42
C PRO A 154 11.88 -18.53 -4.53
N GLY A 155 11.61 -18.43 -3.23
CA GLY A 155 12.57 -17.97 -2.24
C GLY A 155 11.83 -17.57 -0.97
N ARG A 156 12.26 -18.05 0.19
CA ARG A 156 11.63 -17.69 1.48
C ARG A 156 12.11 -16.32 1.95
N PHE A 157 11.91 -15.29 1.14
CA PHE A 157 12.36 -13.92 1.42
C PHE A 157 11.68 -13.39 2.69
N ARG A 158 12.43 -12.73 3.57
CA ARG A 158 11.83 -12.14 4.78
C ARG A 158 10.98 -10.92 4.41
N TYR A 159 9.92 -10.64 5.18
CA TYR A 159 9.05 -9.46 4.97
C TYR A 159 9.87 -8.16 4.82
N GLY A 160 10.84 -7.93 5.70
CA GLY A 160 11.70 -6.73 5.65
C GLY A 160 12.48 -6.57 4.35
N ARG A 161 12.90 -7.67 3.72
CA ARG A 161 13.56 -7.59 2.40
C ARG A 161 12.57 -7.22 1.30
N LEU A 162 11.39 -7.84 1.31
CA LEU A 162 10.34 -7.53 0.34
C LEU A 162 9.91 -6.07 0.43
N ILE A 163 9.85 -5.50 1.63
CA ILE A 163 9.56 -4.07 1.82
C ILE A 163 10.55 -3.21 1.03
N HIS A 164 11.85 -3.39 1.22
CA HIS A 164 12.86 -2.59 0.52
C HIS A 164 12.84 -2.79 -1.00
N VAL A 165 12.57 -4.00 -1.47
CA VAL A 165 12.45 -4.28 -2.91
C VAL A 165 11.22 -3.60 -3.51
N VAL A 166 10.09 -3.57 -2.80
CA VAL A 166 8.88 -2.86 -3.22
C VAL A 166 9.10 -1.34 -3.21
N GLU A 167 9.74 -0.79 -2.18
CA GLU A 167 10.13 0.62 -2.11
C GLU A 167 11.05 1.01 -3.28
N ALA A 168 12.01 0.16 -3.62
CA ALA A 168 12.86 0.36 -4.79
C ALA A 168 12.06 0.34 -6.09
N GLY A 169 11.12 -0.60 -6.24
CA GLY A 169 10.24 -0.68 -7.40
C GLY A 169 9.39 0.58 -7.57
N GLU A 170 8.81 1.09 -6.49
CA GLU A 170 8.09 2.36 -6.47
C GLU A 170 8.99 3.53 -6.88
N ALA A 171 10.17 3.64 -6.29
CA ALA A 171 11.11 4.73 -6.59
C ALA A 171 11.56 4.74 -8.06
N LEU A 172 11.81 3.56 -8.65
CA LEU A 172 12.14 3.43 -10.07
C LEU A 172 10.94 3.76 -10.96
N LYS A 173 9.72 3.39 -10.55
CA LYS A 173 8.50 3.75 -11.26
C LYS A 173 8.32 5.26 -11.35
N LEU A 174 8.48 5.95 -10.22
CA LEU A 174 8.38 7.41 -10.14
C LEU A 174 9.50 8.11 -10.92
N ALA A 175 10.68 7.49 -11.02
CA ALA A 175 11.78 7.98 -11.86
C ALA A 175 11.55 7.77 -13.38
N GLY A 176 10.49 7.06 -13.77
CA GLY A 176 10.11 6.88 -15.17
C GLY A 176 10.66 5.61 -15.84
N PHE A 177 11.18 4.64 -15.08
CA PHE A 177 11.57 3.35 -15.64
C PHE A 177 10.36 2.57 -16.15
N ALA A 178 10.57 1.75 -17.19
CA ALA A 178 9.53 0.90 -17.72
C ALA A 178 9.28 -0.31 -16.80
N ASN A 179 8.03 -0.78 -16.72
CA ASN A 179 7.66 -1.88 -15.82
C ASN A 179 8.55 -3.14 -15.98
N PRO A 180 8.91 -3.60 -17.20
CA PRO A 180 9.82 -4.75 -17.35
C PRO A 180 11.21 -4.52 -16.74
N GLN A 181 11.74 -3.30 -16.84
CA GLN A 181 13.03 -2.92 -16.25
C GLN A 181 12.95 -2.94 -14.72
N ILE A 182 11.85 -2.43 -14.17
CA ILE A 182 11.61 -2.40 -12.72
C ILE A 182 11.54 -3.82 -12.16
N VAL A 183 10.76 -4.71 -12.80
CA VAL A 183 10.68 -6.12 -12.41
C VAL A 183 12.06 -6.80 -12.46
N HIS A 184 12.84 -6.52 -13.51
CA HIS A 184 14.20 -7.05 -13.63
C HIS A 184 15.06 -6.66 -12.42
N ILE A 185 15.10 -5.37 -12.06
CA ILE A 185 15.88 -4.88 -10.91
C ILE A 185 15.38 -5.44 -9.59
N MET A 186 14.06 -5.46 -9.37
CA MET A 186 13.48 -6.02 -8.14
C MET A 186 13.88 -7.48 -7.95
N ASN A 187 13.89 -8.24 -9.04
CA ASN A 187 14.29 -9.64 -9.04
C ASN A 187 15.79 -9.82 -8.81
N ASP A 188 16.64 -9.00 -9.43
CA ASP A 188 18.09 -9.01 -9.19
C ASP A 188 18.41 -8.77 -7.71
N CYS A 189 17.73 -7.80 -7.09
CA CYS A 189 17.88 -7.49 -5.67
C CYS A 189 17.54 -8.69 -4.78
N LEU A 190 16.51 -9.46 -5.14
CA LEU A 190 16.11 -10.66 -4.41
C LEU A 190 17.09 -11.82 -4.63
N ASP A 191 17.48 -12.07 -5.88
CA ASP A 191 18.34 -13.18 -6.28
C ASP A 191 19.76 -13.04 -5.71
N ARG A 192 20.24 -11.80 -5.61
CA ARG A 192 21.55 -11.46 -5.04
C ARG A 192 21.53 -11.30 -3.52
N ASP A 193 20.38 -11.54 -2.87
CA ASP A 193 20.22 -11.45 -1.40
C ASP A 193 20.61 -10.07 -0.84
N LEU A 194 20.30 -8.98 -1.56
CA LEU A 194 20.74 -7.65 -1.14
C LEU A 194 20.10 -7.21 0.19
N SER A 195 20.89 -6.53 1.01
CA SER A 195 20.42 -5.79 2.18
C SER A 195 19.66 -4.53 1.77
N GLY A 196 18.87 -3.94 2.67
CA GLY A 196 18.13 -2.71 2.37
C GLY A 196 19.04 -1.56 1.89
N ALA A 197 20.20 -1.38 2.52
CA ALA A 197 21.17 -0.36 2.11
C ALA A 197 21.73 -0.61 0.70
N GLU A 198 21.94 -1.87 0.32
CA GLU A 198 22.38 -2.22 -1.04
C GLU A 198 21.28 -1.99 -2.07
N VAL A 199 20.03 -2.32 -1.75
CA VAL A 199 18.87 -2.06 -2.60
C VAL A 199 18.73 -0.57 -2.89
N PHE A 200 18.86 0.31 -1.90
CA PHE A 200 18.78 1.76 -2.15
C PHE A 200 19.97 2.29 -2.96
N ARG A 201 21.18 1.76 -2.77
CA ARG A 201 22.33 2.10 -3.63
C ARG A 201 22.10 1.72 -5.09
N VAL A 202 21.44 0.59 -5.35
CA VAL A 202 21.03 0.19 -6.71
C VAL A 202 20.11 1.24 -7.33
N VAL A 203 19.09 1.69 -6.58
CA VAL A 203 18.16 2.73 -7.04
C VAL A 203 18.89 4.04 -7.35
N ASP A 204 19.78 4.49 -6.48
CA ASP A 204 20.54 5.73 -6.66
C ASP A 204 21.39 5.70 -7.93
N LEU A 205 22.07 4.58 -8.19
CA LEU A 205 22.88 4.38 -9.40
C LEU A 205 22.02 4.37 -10.67
N LEU A 206 20.87 3.69 -10.64
CA LEU A 206 19.92 3.66 -11.75
C LEU A 206 19.40 5.06 -12.08
N GLN A 207 18.93 5.79 -11.06
CA GLN A 207 18.43 7.15 -11.24
C GLN A 207 19.53 8.13 -11.70
N ALA A 208 20.76 7.99 -11.20
CA ALA A 208 21.89 8.79 -11.68
C ALA A 208 22.18 8.51 -13.16
N GLY A 209 22.26 7.26 -13.57
CA GLY A 209 22.49 6.88 -14.95
C GLY A 209 21.40 7.38 -15.90
N LEU A 210 20.12 7.30 -15.47
CA LEU A 210 19.00 7.81 -16.25
C LEU A 210 19.09 9.34 -16.43
N ARG A 211 19.45 10.08 -15.37
CA ARG A 211 19.67 11.54 -15.45
C ARG A 211 20.83 11.92 -16.38
N GLU A 212 21.83 11.06 -16.51
CA GLU A 212 22.94 11.20 -17.47
C GLU A 212 22.54 10.82 -18.91
N GLY A 213 21.30 10.37 -19.13
CA GLY A 213 20.81 9.96 -20.45
C GLY A 213 21.32 8.60 -20.92
N LYS A 214 21.88 7.78 -20.02
CA LYS A 214 22.28 6.40 -20.34
C LYS A 214 21.05 5.52 -20.51
N ASP A 215 21.13 4.57 -21.43
CA ASP A 215 20.10 3.54 -21.56
C ASP A 215 20.18 2.52 -20.40
N PHE A 216 19.08 1.79 -20.19
CA PHE A 216 18.96 0.84 -19.09
C PHE A 216 20.03 -0.26 -19.13
N GLU A 217 20.33 -0.82 -20.30
CA GLU A 217 21.29 -1.93 -20.45
C GLU A 217 22.70 -1.48 -20.05
N THR A 218 23.09 -0.26 -20.46
CA THR A 218 24.37 0.34 -20.07
C THR A 218 24.47 0.53 -18.56
N ILE A 219 23.41 1.02 -17.91
CA ILE A 219 23.41 1.25 -16.45
C ILE A 219 23.42 -0.09 -15.70
N HIS A 220 22.60 -1.05 -16.13
CA HIS A 220 22.48 -2.39 -15.56
C HIS A 220 23.79 -3.17 -15.63
N ALA A 221 24.47 -3.15 -16.79
CA ALA A 221 25.78 -3.76 -16.93
C ALA A 221 26.81 -3.14 -15.97
N THR A 222 26.79 -1.81 -15.79
CA THR A 222 27.68 -1.10 -14.87
C THR A 222 27.42 -1.46 -13.41
N LEU A 223 26.13 -1.59 -13.05
CA LEU A 223 25.69 -1.91 -11.70
C LEU A 223 26.30 -3.22 -11.19
N TRP A 224 26.38 -4.22 -12.06
CA TRP A 224 26.83 -5.56 -11.69
C TRP A 224 28.27 -5.88 -12.04
N ALA A 225 28.93 -5.11 -12.92
CA ALA A 225 30.34 -5.31 -13.26
C ALA A 225 31.31 -5.09 -12.09
N SER A 226 30.87 -4.41 -11.02
CA SER A 226 31.70 -4.13 -9.82
C SER A 226 31.58 -5.19 -8.74
N ALA A 227 30.65 -6.15 -8.85
CA ALA A 227 30.37 -7.15 -7.81
C ALA A 227 31.31 -8.38 -7.85
N ASP A 228 32.12 -8.52 -8.90
CA ASP A 228 33.08 -9.63 -9.10
C ASP A 228 34.53 -9.26 -8.73
N LYS A 229 34.74 -8.23 -7.89
CA LYS A 229 36.06 -7.85 -7.36
C LYS A 229 36.11 -7.87 -5.85
#